data_AF-A0A1E1XAF6-F1
#
_entry.id   AF-A0A1E1XAF6-F1
#
_cell.length_a   1.000
_cell.length_b   1.000
_cell.length_c   1.000
_cell.angle_alpha   90.00
_cell.angle_beta   90.00
_cell.angle_gamma   90.00
#
_symmetry.space_group_name_H-M   'P 1'
#
loop_
_entity.id
_entity.type
_entity.pdbx_description
1 polymer ?
#
loop_
_entity_poly.entity_id
_entity_poly.type
_entity_poly.pdbx_seq_one_letter_code
_entity_poly.pdbx_strand_id
1 'polypeptide(L)'
;FRQNMFVKAISRLPLNAFRVAEAPTVLFTVLNTFRTAHSHALVSASVPALTRRLHEPRNVVGHVRESRRYAGHSHWQNIRHIKAAKDAHKMSQTNKHTRLIEVAVKTGGGSTDPKLNRALANAIESAKKTQVMTNANIEQAIRRGAGLDKPKNLKKITYEIVMEHGVLLVLDIETGNVSRFGADLKAICKKHTCRIARGGVKEQFQQKGFVRVSGREDGGTLDPDAALEVGIEHGAEDVIEIDGETKMCEFLCDQNDYYSLSKALSSNGYVVVECGLKFVPFVPVTVPEEHLDVVGRLCDELEEHSDIVAVHTNIA
;
A
#
# COMPACT_ATOMS: atom_id res chain seq x y z
N PHE A 1 -43.12 33.71 -40.45
CA PHE A 1 -43.12 34.80 -39.45
C PHE A 1 -41.73 34.83 -38.81
N ARG A 2 -40.95 35.89 -39.13
CA ARG A 2 -39.67 36.38 -38.56
C ARG A 2 -38.56 35.34 -38.26
N GLN A 3 -37.61 35.17 -39.20
CA GLN A 3 -36.32 35.90 -39.40
C GLN A 3 -35.15 35.15 -38.72
N ASN A 4 -34.27 34.46 -39.47
CA ASN A 4 -33.09 34.95 -40.22
C ASN A 4 -31.95 35.44 -39.29
N MET A 5 -30.66 35.22 -39.51
CA MET A 5 -29.82 34.42 -40.41
C MET A 5 -28.36 34.84 -40.09
N PHE A 6 -27.40 33.92 -40.27
CA PHE A 6 -26.02 34.13 -40.77
C PHE A 6 -24.98 34.88 -39.90
N VAL A 7 -23.75 34.38 -39.64
CA VAL A 7 -22.65 33.80 -40.46
C VAL A 7 -21.76 34.85 -41.17
N LYS A 8 -20.44 34.70 -40.91
CA LYS A 8 -19.23 35.04 -41.71
C LYS A 8 -18.52 36.41 -41.59
N ALA A 9 -17.24 36.27 -41.16
CA ALA A 9 -15.98 36.74 -41.78
C ALA A 9 -15.68 38.25 -41.91
N ILE A 10 -14.45 38.64 -41.53
CA ILE A 10 -13.42 39.18 -42.45
C ILE A 10 -12.11 39.43 -41.67
N SER A 11 -11.04 38.87 -42.20
CA SER A 11 -9.63 39.12 -41.94
C SER A 11 -9.17 40.48 -42.50
N ARG A 12 -8.38 41.26 -41.75
CA ARG A 12 -7.43 42.25 -42.28
C ARG A 12 -6.18 42.36 -41.37
N LEU A 13 -5.05 41.93 -41.92
CA LEU A 13 -3.63 42.09 -41.47
C LEU A 13 -3.19 43.58 -41.48
N PRO A 14 -2.05 44.03 -40.87
CA PRO A 14 -0.64 43.54 -41.03
C PRO A 14 0.17 43.39 -39.71
N LEU A 15 1.10 42.45 -39.57
CA LEU A 15 2.53 42.41 -39.98
C LEU A 15 3.47 43.49 -39.39
N ASN A 16 4.42 43.01 -38.57
CA ASN A 16 5.81 43.47 -38.29
C ASN A 16 6.11 44.76 -37.50
N ALA A 17 6.72 44.58 -36.32
CA ALA A 17 7.94 45.26 -35.84
C ALA A 17 8.41 44.58 -34.52
N PHE A 18 9.47 43.76 -34.51
CA PHE A 18 10.89 44.10 -34.22
C PHE A 18 11.23 44.46 -32.75
N ARG A 19 12.31 43.82 -32.26
CA ARG A 19 13.15 44.04 -31.04
C ARG A 19 12.61 43.49 -29.72
N VAL A 20 13.24 42.54 -29.01
CA VAL A 20 14.65 42.38 -28.52
C VAL A 20 15.09 43.51 -27.58
N ALA A 21 15.12 43.23 -26.27
CA ALA A 21 16.05 43.73 -25.23
C ALA A 21 15.55 43.19 -23.87
N GLU A 22 16.17 42.15 -23.30
CA GLU A 22 17.26 42.21 -22.31
C GLU A 22 16.82 42.55 -20.87
N ALA A 23 17.15 41.63 -19.97
CA ALA A 23 17.09 41.78 -18.52
C ALA A 23 18.15 42.77 -18.01
N PRO A 24 18.04 43.23 -16.76
CA PRO A 24 19.25 43.24 -15.95
C PRO A 24 19.04 42.77 -14.50
N THR A 25 20.07 42.06 -14.06
CA THR A 25 20.43 41.71 -12.69
C THR A 25 21.31 42.84 -12.11
N VAL A 26 20.95 43.51 -11.01
CA VAL A 26 21.88 44.20 -10.07
C VAL A 26 21.15 44.37 -8.72
N LEU A 27 21.50 43.63 -7.65
CA LEU A 27 22.53 43.91 -6.62
C LEU A 27 22.23 45.09 -5.66
N PHE A 28 22.05 44.74 -4.38
CA PHE A 28 22.58 45.38 -3.16
C PHE A 28 22.01 46.71 -2.60
N THR A 29 21.85 46.65 -1.26
CA THR A 29 22.05 47.68 -0.20
C THR A 29 20.93 48.66 0.21
N VAL A 30 20.49 48.44 1.47
CA VAL A 30 20.37 49.38 2.62
C VAL A 30 19.27 50.45 2.55
N LEU A 31 18.35 50.42 3.52
CA LEU A 31 18.27 51.46 4.57
C LEU A 31 17.16 51.15 5.59
N ASN A 32 17.62 51.00 6.84
CA ASN A 32 16.84 51.16 8.05
C ASN A 32 16.16 52.52 8.08
N THR A 33 14.88 52.57 8.39
CA THR A 33 14.17 53.82 8.71
C THR A 33 13.72 53.85 10.17
N PHE A 34 14.39 54.74 10.89
CA PHE A 34 13.84 55.69 11.85
C PHE A 34 13.28 55.23 13.21
N ARG A 35 14.23 55.26 14.15
CA ARG A 35 14.22 55.85 15.50
C ARG A 35 13.28 57.07 15.65
N THR A 36 12.46 57.07 16.71
CA THR A 36 11.94 58.29 17.35
C THR A 36 12.20 58.21 18.85
N ALA A 37 12.91 59.22 19.36
CA ALA A 37 13.33 59.38 20.73
C ALA A 37 12.21 59.91 21.62
N HIS A 38 12.24 59.58 22.91
CA HIS A 38 11.85 60.49 24.00
C HIS A 38 12.82 60.30 25.17
N SER A 39 13.35 61.42 25.64
CA SER A 39 14.35 61.60 26.70
C SER A 39 13.71 62.12 27.98
N HIS A 40 14.51 62.05 29.06
CA HIS A 40 14.37 62.71 30.38
C HIS A 40 13.68 61.92 31.50
N ALA A 41 14.48 61.40 32.44
CA ALA A 41 14.56 61.98 33.79
C ALA A 41 15.73 61.34 34.57
N LEU A 42 16.73 62.17 34.88
CA LEU A 42 17.74 61.92 35.91
C LEU A 42 17.15 62.28 37.27
N VAL A 43 17.23 61.37 38.24
CA VAL A 43 17.16 61.72 39.67
C VAL A 43 18.34 61.07 40.36
N SER A 44 19.23 61.93 40.85
CA SER A 44 20.34 61.58 41.74
C SER A 44 19.81 61.31 43.15
N ALA A 45 20.28 60.23 43.78
CA ALA A 45 20.22 60.10 45.23
C ALA A 45 21.45 59.35 45.76
N SER A 46 22.39 60.14 46.28
CA SER A 46 23.27 59.93 47.43
C SER A 46 23.50 58.50 47.94
N VAL A 47 24.75 58.07 47.82
CA VAL A 47 25.35 56.90 48.49
C VAL A 47 25.74 57.24 49.93
N PRO A 48 25.40 56.43 50.95
CA PRO A 48 26.19 56.38 52.17
C PRO A 48 27.17 55.20 52.11
N ALA A 49 28.45 55.52 52.25
CA ALA A 49 29.52 54.55 52.43
C ALA A 49 29.32 53.78 53.75
N LEU A 50 28.97 52.50 53.65
CA LEU A 50 28.99 51.57 54.78
C LEU A 50 30.18 50.63 54.62
N THR A 51 31.03 50.71 55.63
CA THR A 51 32.31 50.05 55.80
C THR A 51 32.24 48.56 55.50
N ARG A 52 33.01 48.16 54.49
CA ARG A 52 33.23 46.77 54.09
C ARG A 52 34.00 46.06 55.21
N ARG A 53 33.30 45.33 56.09
CA ARG A 53 33.95 44.29 56.89
C ARG A 53 34.48 43.26 55.91
N LEU A 54 35.79 43.18 55.77
CA LEU A 54 36.46 42.07 55.10
C LEU A 54 36.15 40.80 55.89
N HIS A 55 35.13 40.06 55.44
CA HIS A 55 35.03 38.64 55.77
C HIS A 55 36.06 37.93 54.89
N GLU A 56 36.98 37.21 55.52
CA GLU A 56 37.88 36.30 54.84
C GLU A 56 37.05 35.39 53.91
N PRO A 57 37.53 35.10 52.68
CA PRO A 57 36.84 34.16 51.82
C PRO A 57 36.94 32.79 52.47
N ARG A 58 35.85 32.34 53.11
CA ARG A 58 35.64 30.90 53.31
C ARG A 58 35.68 30.27 51.92
N ASN A 59 36.66 29.41 51.70
CA ASN A 59 36.68 28.46 50.58
C ASN A 59 35.44 27.58 50.69
N VAL A 60 34.31 28.07 50.21
CA VAL A 60 33.16 27.24 49.91
C VAL A 60 33.46 26.67 48.55
N VAL A 61 33.97 25.43 48.54
CA VAL A 61 33.99 24.60 47.34
C VAL A 61 32.54 24.47 46.89
N GLY A 62 32.12 25.37 45.99
CA GLY A 62 30.83 25.31 45.34
C GLY A 62 30.83 24.05 44.49
N HIS A 63 30.31 22.95 45.03
CA HIS A 63 29.79 21.90 44.17
C HIS A 63 28.63 22.53 43.40
N VAL A 64 28.93 23.03 42.20
CA VAL A 64 27.94 23.14 41.14
C VAL A 64 27.50 21.70 40.90
N ARG A 65 26.48 21.26 41.64
CA ARG A 65 25.70 20.10 41.25
C ARG A 65 25.06 20.52 39.94
N GLU A 66 25.71 20.15 38.85
CA GLU A 66 25.10 20.16 37.54
C GLU A 66 23.79 19.39 37.70
N SER A 67 22.68 20.15 37.73
CA SER A 67 21.37 19.53 37.67
C SER A 67 21.33 18.93 36.27
N ARG A 68 21.73 17.64 36.17
CA ARG A 68 21.40 16.81 35.02
C ARG A 68 19.89 16.92 34.91
N ARG A 69 19.44 17.81 34.03
CA ARG A 69 18.09 17.78 33.50
C ARG A 69 18.02 16.45 32.78
N TYR A 70 17.60 15.41 33.49
CA TYR A 70 17.17 14.19 32.85
C TYR A 70 16.10 14.63 31.86
N ALA A 71 16.44 14.57 30.57
CA ALA A 71 15.48 14.71 29.50
C ALA A 71 14.31 13.77 29.86
N GLY A 72 13.12 14.35 30.00
CA GLY A 72 11.94 13.63 30.44
C GLY A 72 11.53 12.59 29.40
N HIS A 73 12.14 11.40 29.47
CA HIS A 73 11.53 10.19 28.96
C HIS A 73 10.39 9.87 29.91
N SER A 74 9.18 10.36 29.59
CA SER A 74 8.05 10.08 30.45
C SER A 74 7.91 8.55 30.53
N HIS A 75 7.84 8.02 31.75
CA HIS A 75 7.58 6.61 31.99
C HIS A 75 6.38 6.11 31.16
N TRP A 76 5.40 7.01 30.95
CA TRP A 76 4.26 6.84 30.06
C TRP A 76 4.64 6.63 28.59
N GLN A 77 5.57 7.39 28.02
CA GLN A 77 6.04 7.18 26.64
C GLN A 77 6.66 5.78 26.47
N ASN A 78 7.54 5.36 27.40
CA ASN A 78 8.15 4.04 27.33
C ASN A 78 7.12 2.91 27.50
N ILE A 79 6.18 3.04 28.45
CA ILE A 79 5.07 2.10 28.62
C ILE A 79 4.23 2.04 27.34
N ARG A 80 3.92 3.19 26.73
CA ARG A 80 3.14 3.28 25.49
C ARG A 80 3.85 2.57 24.33
N HIS A 81 5.15 2.78 24.14
CA HIS A 81 5.91 2.13 23.08
C HIS A 81 5.98 0.60 23.27
N ILE A 82 6.23 0.15 24.50
CA ILE A 82 6.25 -1.29 24.84
C ILE A 82 4.86 -1.92 24.64
N LYS A 83 3.80 -1.22 25.07
CA LYS A 83 2.42 -1.68 24.90
C LYS A 83 2.03 -1.73 23.42
N ALA A 84 2.36 -0.69 22.64
CA ALA A 84 2.08 -0.65 21.21
C ALA A 84 2.76 -1.81 20.45
N ALA A 85 4.01 -2.13 20.77
CA ALA A 85 4.72 -3.27 20.17
C ALA A 85 4.06 -4.61 20.53
N LYS A 86 3.66 -4.79 21.80
CA LYS A 86 2.95 -6.00 22.26
C LYS A 86 1.56 -6.14 21.62
N ASP A 87 0.83 -5.04 21.51
CA ASP A 87 -0.51 -5.02 20.92
C ASP A 87 -0.43 -5.29 19.40
N ALA A 88 0.59 -4.75 18.71
CA ALA A 88 0.86 -5.05 17.30
C ALA A 88 1.19 -6.55 17.08
N HIS A 89 2.03 -7.13 17.94
CA HIS A 89 2.34 -8.56 17.87
C HIS A 89 1.09 -9.44 18.10
N LYS A 90 0.26 -9.10 19.11
CA LYS A 90 -1.02 -9.78 19.34
C LYS A 90 -1.94 -9.67 18.13
N MET A 91 -2.05 -8.48 17.54
CA MET A 91 -2.87 -8.25 16.35
C MET A 91 -2.41 -9.11 15.17
N SER A 92 -1.10 -9.18 14.92
CA SER A 92 -0.52 -10.04 13.88
C SER A 92 -0.86 -11.53 14.10
N GLN A 93 -0.72 -12.01 15.34
CA GLN A 93 -1.10 -13.39 15.69
C GLN A 93 -2.60 -13.64 15.51
N THR A 94 -3.46 -12.70 15.92
CA THR A 94 -4.91 -12.78 15.67
C THR A 94 -5.20 -12.88 14.18
N ASN A 95 -4.64 -11.98 13.36
CA ASN A 95 -4.85 -11.96 11.92
C ASN A 95 -4.42 -13.27 11.25
N LYS A 96 -3.25 -13.80 11.61
CA LYS A 96 -2.74 -15.07 11.09
C LYS A 96 -3.70 -16.23 11.38
N HIS A 97 -4.18 -16.34 12.61
CA HIS A 97 -5.11 -17.41 12.97
C HIS A 97 -6.51 -17.19 12.39
N THR A 98 -6.97 -15.95 12.24
CA THR A 98 -8.22 -15.62 11.55
C THR A 98 -8.17 -16.08 10.09
N ARG A 99 -7.07 -15.80 9.37
CA ARG A 99 -6.87 -16.25 7.98
C ARG A 99 -6.83 -17.77 7.89
N LEU A 100 -6.15 -18.45 8.81
CA LEU A 100 -6.13 -19.92 8.87
C LEU A 100 -7.53 -20.52 9.04
N ILE A 101 -8.37 -19.93 9.90
CA ILE A 101 -9.75 -20.36 10.08
C ILE A 101 -10.57 -20.11 8.81
N GLU A 102 -10.45 -18.93 8.20
CA GLU A 102 -11.17 -18.59 6.97
C GLU A 102 -10.81 -19.52 5.81
N VAL A 103 -9.52 -19.80 5.62
CA VAL A 103 -9.03 -20.74 4.61
C VAL A 103 -9.57 -22.14 4.89
N ALA A 104 -9.51 -22.61 6.15
CA ALA A 104 -10.03 -23.92 6.50
C ALA A 104 -11.53 -24.07 6.19
N VAL A 105 -12.33 -23.04 6.43
CA VAL A 105 -13.76 -23.03 6.05
C VAL A 105 -13.92 -23.06 4.53
N LYS A 106 -13.16 -22.26 3.77
CA LYS A 106 -13.22 -22.22 2.30
C LYS A 106 -12.86 -23.58 1.69
N THR A 107 -11.76 -24.19 2.13
CA THR A 107 -11.30 -25.50 1.66
C THR A 107 -12.28 -26.62 2.05
N GLY A 108 -12.99 -26.49 3.16
CA GLY A 108 -14.04 -27.41 3.60
C GLY A 108 -15.41 -27.17 2.95
N GLY A 109 -15.47 -26.55 1.77
CA GLY A 109 -16.71 -26.30 1.04
C GLY A 109 -17.67 -25.32 1.73
N GLY A 110 -17.16 -24.42 2.58
CA GLY A 110 -17.98 -23.46 3.33
C GLY A 110 -18.63 -24.03 4.60
N SER A 111 -18.29 -25.26 5.01
CA SER A 111 -18.81 -25.85 6.24
C SER A 111 -18.33 -25.08 7.48
N THR A 112 -19.27 -24.56 8.25
CA THR A 112 -19.02 -23.84 9.52
C THR A 112 -18.91 -24.76 10.72
N ASP A 113 -19.20 -26.07 10.57
CA ASP A 113 -19.17 -27.03 11.67
C ASP A 113 -17.78 -27.70 11.80
N PRO A 114 -17.06 -27.50 12.92
CA PRO A 114 -15.77 -28.14 13.15
C PRO A 114 -15.83 -29.68 13.20
N LYS A 115 -16.99 -30.28 13.47
CA LYS A 115 -17.14 -31.75 13.45
C LYS A 115 -17.09 -32.32 12.04
N LEU A 116 -17.55 -31.54 11.06
CA LEU A 116 -17.59 -31.93 9.65
C LEU A 116 -16.32 -31.56 8.90
N ASN A 117 -15.52 -30.62 9.45
CA ASN A 117 -14.29 -30.14 8.85
C ASN A 117 -13.11 -30.25 9.83
N ARG A 118 -12.28 -31.29 9.66
CA ARG A 118 -11.09 -31.53 10.50
C ARG A 118 -10.06 -30.40 10.42
N ALA A 119 -9.90 -29.77 9.26
CA ALA A 119 -8.99 -28.63 9.10
C ALA A 119 -9.46 -27.43 9.93
N LEU A 120 -10.78 -27.18 9.96
CA LEU A 120 -11.38 -26.14 10.79
C LEU A 120 -11.21 -26.44 12.29
N ALA A 121 -11.43 -27.68 12.72
CA ALA A 121 -11.20 -28.09 14.11
C ALA A 121 -9.76 -27.82 14.55
N ASN A 122 -8.78 -28.22 13.75
CA ASN A 122 -7.36 -28.01 14.03
C ASN A 122 -6.99 -26.51 14.06
N ALA A 123 -7.56 -25.71 13.16
CA ALA A 123 -7.35 -24.27 13.11
C ALA A 123 -7.91 -23.57 14.37
N ILE A 124 -9.11 -23.95 14.82
CA ILE A 124 -9.74 -23.43 16.04
C ILE A 124 -8.93 -23.82 17.28
N GLU A 125 -8.46 -25.06 17.37
CA GLU A 125 -7.64 -25.52 18.49
C GLU A 125 -6.32 -24.74 18.56
N SER A 126 -5.67 -24.56 17.41
CA SER A 126 -4.42 -23.80 17.29
C SER A 126 -4.62 -22.33 17.68
N ALA A 127 -5.74 -21.72 17.26
CA ALA A 127 -6.09 -20.36 17.63
C ALA A 127 -6.30 -20.21 19.15
N LYS A 128 -7.04 -21.14 19.77
CA LYS A 128 -7.31 -21.13 21.22
C LYS A 128 -6.04 -21.29 22.06
N LYS A 129 -5.06 -22.07 21.59
CA LYS A 129 -3.77 -22.27 22.28
C LYS A 129 -2.99 -20.97 22.48
N THR A 130 -3.16 -19.98 21.60
CA THR A 130 -2.44 -18.70 21.72
C THR A 130 -2.98 -17.78 22.81
N GLN A 131 -4.19 -18.03 23.32
CA GLN A 131 -4.92 -17.15 24.27
C GLN A 131 -5.14 -15.70 23.79
N VAL A 132 -4.71 -15.34 22.57
CA VAL A 132 -4.96 -14.02 21.96
C VAL A 132 -6.34 -14.00 21.29
N MET A 133 -6.80 -15.16 20.81
CA MET A 133 -8.08 -15.28 20.11
C MET A 133 -9.25 -15.44 21.09
N THR A 134 -10.27 -14.58 20.99
CA THR A 134 -11.53 -14.74 21.70
C THR A 134 -12.50 -15.65 20.94
N ASN A 135 -13.48 -16.24 21.63
CA ASN A 135 -14.51 -17.05 20.96
C ASN A 135 -15.30 -16.24 19.92
N ALA A 136 -15.54 -14.94 20.18
CA ALA A 136 -16.20 -14.04 19.24
C ALA A 136 -15.38 -13.84 17.95
N ASN A 137 -14.05 -13.69 18.05
CA ASN A 137 -13.18 -13.57 16.88
C ASN A 137 -13.16 -14.86 16.04
N ILE A 138 -13.19 -16.02 16.70
CA ILE A 138 -13.27 -17.34 16.04
C ILE A 138 -14.58 -17.45 15.27
N GLU A 139 -15.71 -17.14 15.92
CA GLU A 139 -17.02 -17.20 15.29
C GLU A 139 -17.14 -16.24 14.10
N GLN A 140 -16.60 -15.02 14.23
CA GLN A 140 -16.54 -14.07 13.14
C GLN A 140 -15.67 -14.56 11.97
N ALA A 141 -14.51 -15.15 12.25
CA ALA A 141 -13.65 -15.74 11.22
C ALA A 141 -14.34 -16.90 10.48
N ILE A 142 -15.10 -17.73 11.20
CA ILE A 142 -15.90 -18.82 10.61
C ILE A 142 -16.98 -18.24 9.68
N ARG A 143 -17.74 -17.24 10.16
CA ARG A 143 -18.79 -16.58 9.38
C ARG A 143 -18.24 -15.88 8.15
N ARG A 144 -17.07 -15.24 8.25
CA ARG A 144 -16.37 -14.63 7.12
C ARG A 144 -15.89 -15.67 6.12
N GLY A 145 -15.30 -16.77 6.58
CA GLY A 145 -14.88 -17.91 5.74
C GLY A 145 -16.04 -18.56 4.99
N ALA A 146 -17.23 -18.64 5.61
CA ALA A 146 -18.45 -19.15 5.01
C ALA A 146 -19.18 -18.13 4.10
N GLY A 147 -18.66 -16.90 3.99
CA GLY A 147 -19.26 -15.85 3.17
C GLY A 147 -20.55 -15.23 3.75
N LEU A 148 -20.91 -15.56 5.00
CA LEU A 148 -22.11 -15.04 5.67
C LEU A 148 -21.99 -13.56 6.06
N ASP A 149 -20.75 -13.06 6.19
CA ASP A 149 -20.44 -11.68 6.57
C ASP A 149 -19.97 -10.80 5.40
N LYS A 150 -20.18 -11.20 4.14
CA LYS A 150 -19.85 -10.30 3.01
C LYS A 150 -20.65 -9.00 3.16
N PRO A 151 -20.01 -7.83 3.30
CA PRO A 151 -20.72 -6.56 3.40
C PRO A 151 -21.62 -6.39 2.18
N LYS A 152 -22.91 -6.12 2.38
CA LYS A 152 -23.86 -5.93 1.26
C LYS A 152 -23.52 -4.74 0.34
N ASN A 153 -22.53 -3.91 0.71
CA ASN A 153 -22.10 -2.70 0.01
C ASN A 153 -20.58 -2.69 -0.24
N LEU A 154 -19.99 -3.81 -0.68
CA LEU A 154 -18.59 -3.82 -1.11
C LEU A 154 -18.43 -2.93 -2.36
N LYS A 155 -17.45 -2.03 -2.33
CA LYS A 155 -17.07 -1.19 -3.46
C LYS A 155 -15.80 -1.76 -4.08
N LYS A 156 -15.83 -1.94 -5.39
CA LYS A 156 -14.65 -2.29 -6.20
C LYS A 156 -13.93 -1.00 -6.60
N ILE A 157 -12.67 -0.87 -6.21
CA ILE A 157 -11.85 0.33 -6.47
C ILE A 157 -10.46 -0.14 -6.87
N THR A 158 -9.86 0.54 -7.84
CA THR A 158 -8.45 0.34 -8.19
C THR A 158 -7.61 1.42 -7.52
N TYR A 159 -6.54 1.04 -6.86
CA TYR A 159 -5.50 1.96 -6.41
C TYR A 159 -4.22 1.72 -7.21
N GLU A 160 -3.45 2.78 -7.37
CA GLU A 160 -2.19 2.76 -8.11
C GLU A 160 -1.07 3.17 -7.17
N ILE A 161 0.05 2.46 -7.21
CA ILE A 161 1.24 2.75 -6.40
C ILE A 161 2.44 2.88 -7.32
N VAL A 162 3.29 3.86 -7.01
CA VAL A 162 4.61 4.04 -7.60
C VAL A 162 5.63 3.89 -6.50
N MET A 163 6.63 3.06 -6.75
CA MET A 163 7.81 2.87 -5.91
C MET A 163 9.06 3.32 -6.66
N GLU A 164 10.19 3.40 -5.96
CA GLU A 164 11.49 3.69 -6.56
C GLU A 164 11.87 2.63 -7.61
N HIS A 165 12.88 2.93 -8.42
CA HIS A 165 13.36 2.05 -9.52
C HIS A 165 12.32 1.74 -10.60
N GLY A 166 11.28 2.55 -10.74
CA GLY A 166 10.27 2.38 -11.80
C GLY A 166 9.29 1.25 -11.54
N VAL A 167 9.23 0.74 -10.30
CA VAL A 167 8.26 -0.27 -9.90
C VAL A 167 6.87 0.37 -9.79
N LEU A 168 5.93 -0.22 -10.52
CA LEU A 168 4.55 0.19 -10.64
C LEU A 168 3.65 -0.93 -10.15
N LEU A 169 2.67 -0.59 -9.30
CA LEU A 169 1.68 -1.55 -8.83
C LEU A 169 0.26 -1.03 -9.10
N VAL A 170 -0.61 -1.94 -9.51
CA VAL A 170 -2.05 -1.73 -9.62
C VAL A 170 -2.73 -2.70 -8.65
N LEU A 171 -3.57 -2.17 -7.78
CA LEU A 171 -4.26 -2.94 -6.74
C LEU A 171 -5.75 -2.97 -7.04
N ASP A 172 -6.31 -4.17 -7.14
CA ASP A 172 -7.76 -4.36 -7.18
C ASP A 172 -8.27 -4.58 -5.76
N ILE A 173 -9.18 -3.71 -5.31
CA ILE A 173 -9.66 -3.68 -3.93
C ILE A 173 -11.16 -3.86 -3.91
N GLU A 174 -11.62 -4.66 -2.96
CA GLU A 174 -13.03 -4.83 -2.68
C GLU A 174 -13.26 -4.54 -1.19
N THR A 175 -13.76 -3.34 -0.89
CA THR A 175 -13.89 -2.86 0.49
C THR A 175 -15.25 -2.26 0.78
N GLY A 176 -15.77 -2.51 1.98
CA GLY A 176 -16.98 -1.85 2.50
C GLY A 176 -16.69 -0.45 3.06
N ASN A 177 -15.41 -0.09 3.26
CA ASN A 177 -15.01 1.19 3.84
C ASN A 177 -13.73 1.74 3.19
N VAL A 178 -13.93 2.57 2.18
CA VAL A 178 -12.85 3.22 1.39
C VAL A 178 -11.95 4.10 2.25
N SER A 179 -12.52 4.78 3.27
CA SER A 179 -11.76 5.69 4.13
C SER A 179 -10.79 4.93 5.03
N ARG A 180 -11.24 3.82 5.61
CA ARG A 180 -10.38 2.91 6.40
C ARG A 180 -9.25 2.37 5.52
N PHE A 181 -9.62 1.76 4.38
CA PHE A 181 -8.64 1.19 3.46
C PHE A 181 -7.60 2.23 3.00
N GLY A 182 -8.04 3.45 2.65
CA GLY A 182 -7.13 4.52 2.26
C GLY A 182 -6.16 4.97 3.38
N ALA A 183 -6.54 4.82 4.65
CA ALA A 183 -5.64 5.06 5.78
C ALA A 183 -4.63 3.92 5.96
N ASP A 184 -5.10 2.67 5.85
CA ASP A 184 -4.26 1.47 5.93
C ASP A 184 -3.22 1.47 4.80
N LEU A 185 -3.65 1.74 3.57
CA LEU A 185 -2.76 1.82 2.40
C LEU A 185 -1.70 2.92 2.56
N LYS A 186 -2.06 4.09 3.10
CA LYS A 186 -1.08 5.16 3.39
C LYS A 186 -0.06 4.73 4.43
N ALA A 187 -0.46 3.95 5.43
CA ALA A 187 0.46 3.43 6.43
C ALA A 187 1.46 2.43 5.81
N ILE A 188 0.97 1.51 4.98
CA ILE A 188 1.80 0.57 4.21
C ILE A 188 2.78 1.35 3.31
N CYS A 189 2.27 2.32 2.54
CA CYS A 189 3.11 3.11 1.63
C CYS A 189 4.21 3.88 2.36
N LYS A 190 3.90 4.46 3.53
CA LYS A 190 4.89 5.17 4.35
C LYS A 190 5.98 4.23 4.90
N LYS A 191 5.64 2.99 5.23
CA LYS A 191 6.56 1.97 5.74
C LYS A 191 7.57 1.52 4.67
N HIS A 192 7.11 1.39 3.42
CA HIS A 192 7.91 0.90 2.28
C HIS A 192 8.43 1.99 1.35
N THR A 193 8.30 3.26 1.74
CA THR A 193 8.77 4.42 0.95
C THR A 193 8.17 4.49 -0.46
N CYS A 194 6.94 4.00 -0.65
CA CYS A 194 6.21 4.12 -1.91
C CYS A 194 5.09 5.16 -1.82
N ARG A 195 4.51 5.53 -2.96
CA ARG A 195 3.51 6.60 -3.07
C ARG A 195 2.27 6.11 -3.81
N ILE A 196 1.11 6.49 -3.30
CA ILE A 196 -0.16 6.29 -4.01
C ILE A 196 -0.21 7.30 -5.17
N ALA A 197 -0.35 6.81 -6.40
CA ALA A 197 -0.47 7.63 -7.59
C ALA A 197 -1.86 8.26 -7.70
N ARG A 198 -1.95 9.35 -8.47
CA ARG A 198 -3.22 10.04 -8.76
C ARG A 198 -3.89 9.55 -10.07
N GLY A 199 -3.35 8.50 -10.68
CA GLY A 199 -3.72 8.01 -12.01
C GLY A 199 -2.50 7.85 -12.93
N GLY A 200 -2.70 7.17 -14.06
CA GLY A 200 -1.73 7.00 -15.14
C GLY A 200 -0.86 5.73 -15.02
N VAL A 201 -0.78 5.11 -13.84
CA VAL A 201 -0.04 3.85 -13.68
C VAL A 201 -0.77 2.71 -14.36
N LYS A 202 -2.08 2.63 -14.21
CA LYS A 202 -2.91 1.60 -14.86
C LYS A 202 -2.78 1.61 -16.39
N GLU A 203 -2.52 2.77 -16.99
CA GLU A 203 -2.33 2.92 -18.44
C GLU A 203 -1.02 2.29 -18.94
N GLN A 204 -0.09 1.96 -18.04
CA GLN A 204 1.13 1.19 -18.34
C GLN A 204 0.87 -0.33 -18.38
N PHE A 205 -0.38 -0.75 -18.15
CA PHE A 205 -0.80 -2.14 -18.17
C PHE A 205 -1.89 -2.35 -19.20
N GLN A 206 -1.88 -3.53 -19.82
CA GLN A 206 -2.97 -4.05 -20.61
C GLN A 206 -3.82 -4.97 -19.73
N GLN A 207 -5.14 -4.78 -19.77
CA GLN A 207 -6.06 -5.74 -19.16
C GLN A 207 -6.19 -6.95 -20.10
N LYS A 208 -5.80 -8.12 -19.63
CA LYS A 208 -5.90 -9.39 -20.35
C LYS A 208 -6.72 -10.40 -19.58
N GLY A 209 -7.29 -11.36 -20.30
CA GLY A 209 -7.82 -12.57 -19.73
C GLY A 209 -6.69 -13.50 -19.31
N PHE A 210 -6.88 -14.26 -18.23
CA PHE A 210 -5.97 -15.34 -17.88
C PHE A 210 -6.72 -16.60 -17.46
N VAL A 211 -6.12 -17.75 -17.74
CA VAL A 211 -6.58 -19.06 -17.28
C VAL A 211 -5.38 -19.84 -16.76
N ARG A 212 -5.39 -20.17 -15.46
CA ARG A 212 -4.37 -20.98 -14.82
C ARG A 212 -4.86 -22.41 -14.70
N VAL A 213 -4.04 -23.35 -15.17
CA VAL A 213 -4.31 -24.78 -15.13
C VAL A 213 -3.22 -25.52 -14.37
N SER A 214 -3.60 -26.63 -13.74
CA SER A 214 -2.67 -27.55 -13.08
C SER A 214 -2.99 -28.98 -13.47
N GLY A 215 -1.95 -29.77 -13.77
CA GLY A 215 -2.09 -31.20 -14.08
C GLY A 215 -3.18 -31.53 -15.11
N ARG A 216 -3.70 -32.74 -15.00
CA ARG A 216 -4.85 -33.25 -15.76
C ARG A 216 -5.85 -33.91 -14.81
N GLU A 217 -7.13 -33.95 -15.20
CA GLU A 217 -8.21 -34.57 -14.41
C GLU A 217 -7.99 -36.07 -14.17
N ASP A 218 -7.28 -36.73 -15.08
CA ASP A 218 -6.90 -38.15 -15.01
C ASP A 218 -5.73 -38.43 -14.03
N GLY A 219 -5.20 -37.39 -13.38
CA GLY A 219 -4.01 -37.48 -12.52
C GLY A 219 -2.70 -37.49 -13.30
N GLY A 220 -2.75 -37.25 -14.61
CA GLY A 220 -1.58 -37.09 -15.48
C GLY A 220 -0.78 -35.83 -15.17
N THR A 221 0.50 -35.87 -15.53
CA THR A 221 1.37 -34.69 -15.50
C THR A 221 0.93 -33.68 -16.54
N LEU A 222 1.05 -32.40 -16.21
CA LEU A 222 0.83 -31.32 -17.17
C LEU A 222 1.95 -31.36 -18.22
N ASP A 223 1.55 -31.56 -19.48
CA ASP A 223 2.41 -31.42 -20.65
C ASP A 223 2.25 -30.00 -21.21
N PRO A 224 3.25 -29.12 -21.05
CA PRO A 224 3.16 -27.72 -21.49
C PRO A 224 2.94 -27.59 -22.99
N ASP A 225 3.58 -28.45 -23.80
CA ASP A 225 3.52 -28.37 -25.26
C ASP A 225 2.11 -28.69 -25.76
N ALA A 226 1.51 -29.77 -25.27
CA ALA A 226 0.13 -30.13 -25.60
C ALA A 226 -0.89 -29.09 -25.09
N ALA A 227 -0.64 -28.50 -23.91
CA ALA A 227 -1.52 -27.47 -23.35
C ALA A 227 -1.46 -26.18 -24.17
N LEU A 228 -0.27 -25.84 -24.68
CA LEU A 228 -0.02 -24.71 -25.57
C LEU A 228 -0.75 -24.86 -26.90
N GLU A 229 -0.74 -26.05 -27.51
CA GLU A 229 -1.50 -26.32 -28.74
C GLU A 229 -3.00 -26.06 -28.55
N VAL A 230 -3.59 -26.63 -27.50
CA VAL A 230 -5.02 -26.42 -27.17
C VAL A 230 -5.31 -24.95 -26.88
N GLY A 231 -4.40 -24.26 -26.17
CA GLY A 231 -4.53 -22.85 -25.87
C GLY A 231 -4.57 -21.98 -27.13
N ILE A 232 -3.65 -22.18 -28.06
CA ILE A 232 -3.54 -21.40 -29.31
C ILE A 232 -4.79 -21.57 -30.17
N GLU A 233 -5.34 -22.79 -30.28
CA GLU A 233 -6.58 -23.05 -31.02
C GLU A 233 -7.79 -22.27 -30.47
N HIS A 234 -7.75 -21.91 -29.18
CA HIS A 234 -8.85 -21.26 -28.46
C HIS A 234 -8.54 -19.82 -28.04
N GLY A 235 -7.55 -19.17 -28.66
CA GLY A 235 -7.28 -17.75 -28.52
C GLY A 235 -6.31 -17.39 -27.38
N ALA A 236 -5.49 -18.32 -26.90
CA ALA A 236 -4.35 -17.97 -26.06
C ALA A 236 -3.30 -17.21 -26.90
N GLU A 237 -2.90 -16.05 -26.40
CA GLU A 237 -1.86 -15.19 -26.98
C GLU A 237 -0.47 -15.51 -26.41
N ASP A 238 -0.41 -15.98 -25.17
CA ASP A 238 0.84 -16.24 -24.46
C ASP A 238 0.64 -17.33 -23.39
N VAL A 239 1.73 -18.03 -23.05
CA VAL A 239 1.73 -19.08 -22.03
C VAL A 239 2.92 -18.87 -21.10
N ILE A 240 2.62 -18.74 -19.81
CA ILE A 240 3.62 -18.57 -18.76
C ILE A 240 3.65 -19.85 -17.94
N GLU A 241 4.79 -20.53 -17.94
CA GLU A 241 5.06 -21.64 -17.03
C GLU A 241 5.36 -21.07 -15.63
N ILE A 242 4.63 -21.55 -14.62
CA ILE A 242 4.83 -21.14 -13.24
C ILE A 242 5.57 -22.27 -12.53
N ASP A 243 6.83 -22.02 -12.20
CA ASP A 243 7.67 -22.94 -11.44
C ASP A 243 7.22 -23.00 -9.97
N GLY A 244 6.89 -24.20 -9.50
CA GLY A 244 6.42 -24.47 -8.13
C GLY A 244 6.44 -25.96 -7.79
N GLU A 245 5.91 -26.35 -6.62
CA GLU A 245 5.79 -27.77 -6.22
C GLU A 245 4.91 -28.58 -7.18
N THR A 246 3.98 -27.91 -7.87
CA THR A 246 3.14 -28.49 -8.93
C THR A 246 3.35 -27.69 -10.22
N LYS A 247 3.60 -28.36 -11.35
CA LYS A 247 3.69 -27.68 -12.65
C LYS A 247 2.35 -27.02 -13.00
N MET A 248 2.35 -25.70 -13.15
CA MET A 248 1.18 -24.92 -13.56
C MET A 248 1.52 -24.11 -14.81
N CYS A 249 0.52 -23.93 -15.67
CA CYS A 249 0.61 -23.03 -16.81
C CYS A 249 -0.47 -21.98 -16.70
N GLU A 250 -0.10 -20.74 -17.02
CA GLU A 250 -1.01 -19.61 -17.11
C GLU A 250 -1.10 -19.16 -18.56
N PHE A 251 -2.28 -19.30 -19.13
CA PHE A 251 -2.59 -18.86 -20.48
C PHE A 251 -3.13 -17.44 -20.44
N LEU A 252 -2.58 -16.56 -21.28
CA LEU A 252 -3.07 -15.19 -21.46
C LEU A 252 -3.85 -15.09 -22.76
N CYS A 253 -4.92 -14.32 -22.75
CA CYS A 253 -5.78 -14.11 -23.93
C CYS A 253 -6.43 -12.72 -23.89
N ASP A 254 -7.22 -12.39 -24.91
CA ASP A 254 -8.08 -11.22 -24.86
C ASP A 254 -9.03 -11.30 -23.66
N GLN A 255 -9.39 -10.15 -23.11
CA GLN A 255 -10.29 -10.01 -21.97
C GLN A 255 -11.68 -10.60 -22.21
N ASN A 256 -12.10 -10.82 -23.46
CA ASN A 256 -13.39 -11.41 -23.79
C ASN A 256 -13.35 -12.94 -23.94
N ASP A 257 -12.16 -13.52 -24.16
CA ASP A 257 -12.01 -14.92 -24.59
C ASP A 257 -11.62 -15.89 -23.46
N TYR A 258 -11.29 -15.39 -22.27
CA TYR A 258 -10.84 -16.24 -21.15
C TYR A 258 -11.87 -17.29 -20.73
N TYR A 259 -13.16 -17.00 -20.88
CA TYR A 259 -14.22 -17.93 -20.52
C TYR A 259 -14.36 -19.08 -21.54
N SER A 260 -14.21 -18.80 -22.84
CA SER A 260 -14.16 -19.85 -23.87
C SER A 260 -12.90 -20.69 -23.73
N LEU A 261 -11.75 -20.06 -23.51
CA LEU A 261 -10.47 -20.74 -23.29
C LEU A 261 -10.52 -21.65 -22.06
N SER A 262 -11.09 -21.19 -20.95
CA SER A 262 -11.27 -22.00 -19.74
C SER A 262 -12.11 -23.25 -20.00
N LYS A 263 -13.22 -23.13 -20.75
CA LYS A 263 -14.05 -24.28 -21.11
C LYS A 263 -13.34 -25.26 -22.02
N ALA A 264 -12.56 -24.75 -22.98
CA ALA A 264 -11.80 -25.58 -23.90
C ALA A 264 -10.73 -26.40 -23.16
N LEU A 265 -9.98 -25.77 -22.26
CA LEU A 265 -8.98 -26.42 -21.44
C LEU A 265 -9.61 -27.49 -20.54
N SER A 266 -10.73 -27.19 -19.87
CA SER A 266 -11.46 -28.20 -19.08
C SER A 266 -11.98 -29.35 -19.93
N SER A 267 -12.51 -29.09 -21.13
CA SER A 267 -13.02 -30.15 -22.01
C SER A 267 -11.92 -31.07 -22.55
N ASN A 268 -10.68 -30.57 -22.60
CA ASN A 268 -9.49 -31.35 -22.97
C ASN A 268 -8.83 -32.06 -21.77
N GLY A 269 -9.48 -32.01 -20.59
CA GLY A 269 -9.05 -32.73 -19.39
C GLY A 269 -8.02 -31.99 -18.53
N TYR A 270 -7.83 -30.68 -18.72
CA TYR A 270 -6.98 -29.86 -17.85
C TYR A 270 -7.77 -29.34 -16.63
N VAL A 271 -7.17 -29.39 -15.44
CA VAL A 271 -7.80 -28.84 -14.24
C VAL A 271 -7.59 -27.33 -14.21
N VAL A 272 -8.65 -26.57 -14.40
CA VAL A 272 -8.61 -25.11 -14.27
C VAL A 272 -8.60 -24.75 -12.78
N VAL A 273 -7.52 -24.13 -12.32
CA VAL A 273 -7.34 -23.65 -10.95
C VAL A 273 -8.01 -22.30 -10.75
N GLU A 274 -7.77 -21.39 -11.70
CA GLU A 274 -8.20 -20.01 -11.61
C GLU A 274 -8.39 -19.44 -13.02
N CYS A 275 -9.36 -18.55 -13.19
CA CYS A 275 -9.48 -17.75 -14.40
C CYS A 275 -10.07 -16.38 -14.07
N GLY A 276 -9.75 -15.38 -14.88
CA GLY A 276 -10.25 -14.04 -14.68
C GLY A 276 -9.56 -13.01 -15.56
N LEU A 277 -9.56 -11.78 -15.07
CA LEU A 277 -8.90 -10.65 -15.70
C LEU A 277 -7.68 -10.26 -14.87
N LYS A 278 -6.57 -9.97 -15.52
CA LYS A 278 -5.35 -9.46 -14.88
C LYS A 278 -4.76 -8.29 -15.65
N PHE A 279 -3.93 -7.50 -14.98
CA PHE A 279 -3.17 -6.44 -15.61
C PHE A 279 -1.77 -6.95 -15.96
N VAL A 280 -1.42 -6.96 -17.25
CA VAL A 280 -0.09 -7.32 -17.77
C VAL A 280 0.65 -6.03 -18.14
N PRO A 281 1.88 -5.81 -17.65
CA PRO A 281 2.63 -4.60 -17.99
C PRO A 281 3.00 -4.58 -19.49
N PHE A 282 2.95 -3.42 -20.13
CA PHE A 282 3.48 -3.26 -21.49
C PHE A 282 5.01 -3.37 -21.54
N VAL A 283 5.67 -2.85 -20.50
CA VAL A 283 7.12 -2.84 -20.36
C VAL A 283 7.46 -3.33 -18.96
N PRO A 284 7.95 -4.58 -18.82
CA PRO A 284 8.42 -5.06 -17.54
C PRO A 284 9.75 -4.38 -17.16
N VAL A 285 10.00 -4.29 -15.86
CA VAL A 285 11.19 -3.63 -15.28
C VAL A 285 11.93 -4.64 -14.43
N THR A 286 13.23 -4.75 -14.67
CA THR A 286 14.13 -5.51 -13.79
C THR A 286 14.57 -4.64 -12.63
N VAL A 287 14.31 -5.12 -11.42
CA VAL A 287 14.72 -4.44 -10.18
C VAL A 287 16.09 -4.98 -9.74
N PRO A 288 17.03 -4.13 -9.28
CA PRO A 288 18.30 -4.59 -8.75
C PRO A 288 18.10 -5.53 -7.54
N GLU A 289 18.96 -6.56 -7.41
CA GLU A 289 18.85 -7.57 -6.35
C GLU A 289 18.74 -6.99 -4.94
N GLU A 290 19.48 -5.91 -4.66
CA GLU A 290 19.49 -5.20 -3.37
C GLU A 290 18.10 -4.67 -2.96
N HIS A 291 17.23 -4.43 -3.94
CA HIS A 291 15.90 -3.85 -3.74
C HIS A 291 14.77 -4.87 -3.88
N LEU A 292 15.04 -6.07 -4.41
CA LEU A 292 14.04 -7.14 -4.54
C LEU A 292 13.43 -7.50 -3.18
N ASP A 293 14.24 -7.59 -2.13
CA ASP A 293 13.76 -7.89 -0.76
C ASP A 293 12.82 -6.81 -0.20
N VAL A 294 13.00 -5.55 -0.60
CA VAL A 294 12.14 -4.45 -0.15
C VAL A 294 10.81 -4.52 -0.89
N VAL A 295 10.86 -4.74 -2.21
CA VAL A 295 9.68 -4.81 -3.05
C VAL A 295 8.85 -6.07 -2.74
N GLY A 296 9.50 -7.22 -2.55
CA GLY A 296 8.85 -8.47 -2.14
C GLY A 296 8.08 -8.31 -0.82
N ARG A 297 8.70 -7.69 0.20
CA ARG A 297 8.01 -7.40 1.47
C ARG A 297 6.83 -6.45 1.33
N LEU A 298 6.86 -5.53 0.37
CA LEU A 298 5.69 -4.69 0.06
C LEU A 298 4.58 -5.52 -0.58
N CYS A 299 4.91 -6.36 -1.57
CA CYS A 299 3.94 -7.25 -2.21
C CYS A 299 3.30 -8.20 -1.20
N ASP A 300 4.10 -8.86 -0.36
CA ASP A 300 3.61 -9.75 0.70
C ASP A 300 2.62 -9.03 1.63
N GLU A 301 2.96 -7.83 2.11
CA GLU A 301 2.09 -7.07 3.02
C GLU A 301 0.80 -6.60 2.34
N LEU A 302 0.84 -6.31 1.03
CA LEU A 302 -0.35 -5.96 0.25
C LEU A 302 -1.24 -7.20 0.01
N GLU A 303 -0.67 -8.35 -0.35
CA GLU A 303 -1.40 -9.61 -0.56
C GLU A 303 -1.96 -10.21 0.75
N GLU A 304 -1.38 -9.85 1.89
CA GLU A 304 -1.91 -10.18 3.21
C GLU A 304 -3.10 -9.31 3.64
N HIS A 305 -3.32 -8.18 2.97
CA HIS A 305 -4.38 -7.24 3.34
C HIS A 305 -5.76 -7.76 2.92
N SER A 306 -6.70 -7.84 3.88
CA SER A 306 -8.00 -8.50 3.68
C SER A 306 -8.89 -7.90 2.58
N ASP A 307 -8.73 -6.61 2.30
CA ASP A 307 -9.52 -5.88 1.31
C ASP A 307 -8.91 -5.90 -0.09
N ILE A 308 -7.64 -6.33 -0.22
CA ILE A 308 -6.94 -6.42 -1.51
C ILE A 308 -7.29 -7.77 -2.14
N VAL A 309 -7.75 -7.73 -3.38
CA VAL A 309 -8.15 -8.90 -4.17
C VAL A 309 -7.00 -9.38 -5.04
N ALA A 310 -6.32 -8.44 -5.71
CA ALA A 310 -5.17 -8.73 -6.57
C ALA A 310 -4.16 -7.60 -6.52
N VAL A 311 -2.88 -7.98 -6.61
CA VAL A 311 -1.74 -7.08 -6.74
C VAL A 311 -1.09 -7.37 -8.09
N HIS A 312 -1.07 -6.38 -8.98
CA HIS A 312 -0.43 -6.47 -10.29
C HIS A 312 0.82 -5.60 -10.26
N THR A 313 1.95 -6.12 -10.75
CA THR A 313 3.22 -5.38 -10.79
C THR A 313 3.84 -5.42 -12.18
N ASN A 314 4.70 -4.46 -12.49
CA ASN A 314 5.48 -4.46 -13.73
C ASN A 314 6.87 -5.09 -13.58
N ILE A 315 7.10 -5.86 -12.51
CA ILE A 315 8.40 -6.47 -12.28
C ILE A 315 8.52 -7.71 -13.16
N ALA A 316 9.70 -7.88 -13.78
CA ALA A 316 10.02 -9.02 -14.63
C ALA A 316 10.24 -10.31 -13.83
#